data_AF-A0A1C0SQL3-F1
#
_entry.id   AF-A0A1C0SQL3-F1
#
_cell.length_a   1.000
_cell.length_b   1.000
_cell.length_c   1.000
_cell.angle_alpha   90.00
_cell.angle_beta   90.00
_cell.angle_gamma   90.00
#
_symmetry.space_group_name_H-M   'P 1'
#
loop_
_entity.id
_entity.type
_entity.pdbx_description
1 polymer ?
#
loop_
_entity_poly.entity_id
_entity_poly.type
_entity_poly.pdbx_seq_one_letter_code
_entity_poly.pdbx_strand_id
1 'polypeptide(L)'
;MRFWRQIDLFGLGSLDAGWFVSLCQRMSALCERNLDEFMRDNDARESFRFHAIDWQGKNVPVRRQEFDWVPKNYLENEVDFPFYQFHVSRALGRVVGFFDENQVFNILVFDPNHNIQPSRHNDYKIRPTRFGHCQYSSLISIAEEYTGSCTNPGCSVKDGLKKKLEEEVFDQTRGIILCKISDDHHDRFRSLRSKGHASDISEIFELGLVVYEDCAK
;
A
#
# COMPACT_ATOMS: atom_id res chain seq x y z
N MET A 1 12.00 6.97 -5.86
CA MET A 1 11.00 5.88 -5.88
C MET A 1 9.71 6.39 -5.23
N ARG A 2 8.54 6.04 -5.75
CA ARG A 2 7.22 6.43 -5.18
C ARG A 2 6.35 5.19 -5.01
N PHE A 3 5.63 5.05 -3.89
CA PHE A 3 4.67 3.95 -3.66
C PHE A 3 3.24 4.52 -3.54
N TRP A 4 2.28 3.86 -4.17
CA TRP A 4 0.91 4.37 -4.28
C TRP A 4 -0.04 3.80 -3.22
N ARG A 5 -0.41 2.51 -3.31
CA ARG A 5 -1.33 1.86 -2.36
C ARG A 5 -1.17 0.34 -2.33
N GLN A 6 -1.66 -0.30 -1.27
CA GLN A 6 -1.95 -1.74 -1.29
C GLN A 6 -3.32 -1.96 -1.95
N ILE A 7 -3.51 -3.10 -2.62
CA ILE A 7 -4.80 -3.56 -3.16
C ILE A 7 -5.01 -5.04 -2.81
N ASP A 8 -6.23 -5.55 -3.00
CA ASP A 8 -6.55 -6.96 -2.76
C ASP A 8 -5.59 -7.89 -3.53
N LEU A 9 -5.23 -9.02 -2.93
CA LEU A 9 -4.24 -10.00 -3.44
C LEU A 9 -2.78 -9.51 -3.48
N PHE A 10 -2.50 -8.27 -3.07
CA PHE A 10 -1.16 -7.66 -3.05
C PHE A 10 -0.82 -7.01 -1.69
N GLY A 11 -1.38 -7.56 -0.62
CA GLY A 11 -1.18 -7.10 0.76
C GLY A 11 0.10 -7.60 1.40
N LEU A 12 0.62 -6.83 2.37
CA LEU A 12 1.90 -7.09 3.06
C LEU A 12 1.76 -7.56 4.52
N GLY A 13 0.54 -7.73 5.03
CA GLY A 13 0.29 -7.86 6.47
C GLY A 13 0.73 -9.15 7.13
N SER A 14 0.98 -10.20 6.34
CA SER A 14 1.51 -11.46 6.84
C SER A 14 3.04 -11.58 6.72
N LEU A 15 3.73 -10.51 6.30
CA LEU A 15 5.17 -10.55 6.03
C LEU A 15 5.96 -10.13 7.27
N ASP A 16 7.12 -10.77 7.44
CA ASP A 16 8.04 -10.46 8.53
C ASP A 16 9.02 -9.32 8.16
N ALA A 17 9.77 -8.86 9.16
CA ALA A 17 10.80 -7.84 8.96
C ALA A 17 11.88 -8.25 7.94
N GLY A 18 12.18 -9.55 7.82
CA GLY A 18 13.18 -10.07 6.89
C GLY A 18 12.78 -9.86 5.43
N TRP A 19 11.48 -9.96 5.12
CA TRP A 19 10.95 -9.63 3.81
C TRP A 19 11.23 -8.16 3.45
N PHE A 20 10.96 -7.23 4.37
CA PHE A 20 11.19 -5.80 4.16
C PHE A 20 12.68 -5.46 4.01
N VAL A 21 13.55 -6.09 4.81
CA VAL A 21 15.02 -5.95 4.65
C VAL A 21 15.45 -6.39 3.25
N SER A 22 14.95 -7.54 2.78
CA SER A 22 15.26 -8.06 1.45
C SER A 22 14.76 -7.13 0.34
N LEU A 23 13.55 -6.58 0.50
CA LEU A 23 13.01 -5.57 -0.40
C LEU A 23 13.92 -4.33 -0.45
N CYS A 24 14.30 -3.77 0.68
CA CYS A 24 15.18 -2.59 0.76
C CYS A 24 16.53 -2.83 0.08
N GLN A 25 17.15 -3.99 0.33
CA GLN A 25 18.39 -4.37 -0.34
C GLN A 25 18.21 -4.43 -1.86
N ARG A 26 17.10 -5.00 -2.33
CA ARG A 26 16.83 -5.12 -3.76
C ARG A 26 16.57 -3.78 -4.41
N MET A 27 15.83 -2.89 -3.74
CA MET A 27 15.60 -1.53 -4.23
C MET A 27 16.90 -0.73 -4.27
N SER A 28 17.75 -0.82 -3.23
CA SER A 28 19.08 -0.18 -3.22
C SER A 28 19.92 -0.63 -4.42
N ALA A 29 19.99 -1.94 -4.65
CA ALA A 29 20.75 -2.50 -5.76
C ALA A 29 20.23 -2.07 -7.15
N LEU A 30 18.92 -1.75 -7.26
CA LEU A 30 18.35 -1.18 -8.49
C LEU A 30 18.67 0.31 -8.61
N CYS A 31 18.61 1.07 -7.52
CA CYS A 31 18.92 2.51 -7.48
C CYS A 31 20.39 2.82 -7.80
N GLU A 32 21.31 1.88 -7.58
CA GLU A 32 22.72 2.01 -7.93
C GLU A 32 23.00 1.85 -9.43
N ARG A 33 22.00 1.48 -10.24
CA ARG A 33 22.14 1.24 -11.67
C ARG A 33 21.70 2.47 -12.48
N ASN A 34 22.44 2.76 -13.54
CA ASN A 34 21.93 3.62 -14.61
C ASN A 34 20.84 2.86 -15.38
N LEU A 35 19.69 3.49 -15.60
CA LEU A 35 18.54 2.82 -16.21
C LEU A 35 18.82 2.39 -17.65
N ASP A 36 19.41 3.25 -18.48
CA ASP A 36 19.65 2.95 -19.90
C ASP A 36 20.66 1.80 -20.07
N GLU A 37 21.70 1.78 -19.24
CA GLU A 37 22.67 0.67 -19.20
C GLU A 37 22.01 -0.61 -18.70
N PHE A 38 21.26 -0.54 -17.60
CA PHE A 38 20.54 -1.68 -17.03
C PHE A 38 19.56 -2.30 -18.03
N MET A 39 18.84 -1.49 -18.81
CA MET A 39 17.87 -1.97 -19.79
C MET A 39 18.54 -2.73 -20.95
N ARG A 40 19.80 -2.42 -21.26
CA ARG A 40 20.62 -3.06 -22.30
C ARG A 40 21.40 -4.28 -21.78
N ASP A 41 21.63 -4.35 -20.48
CA ASP A 41 22.33 -5.45 -19.83
C ASP A 41 21.38 -6.62 -19.54
N ASN A 42 21.40 -7.62 -20.44
CA ASN A 42 20.55 -8.81 -20.32
C ASN A 42 20.85 -9.63 -19.06
N ASP A 43 22.12 -9.71 -18.64
CA ASP A 43 22.52 -10.51 -17.50
C ASP A 43 22.07 -9.83 -16.20
N ALA A 44 22.21 -8.51 -16.10
CA ALA A 44 21.69 -7.74 -14.98
C ALA A 44 20.16 -7.86 -14.90
N ARG A 45 19.45 -7.73 -16.03
CA ARG A 45 17.99 -7.88 -16.06
C ARG A 45 17.55 -9.28 -15.65
N GLU A 46 18.21 -10.32 -16.14
CA GLU A 46 17.90 -11.70 -15.80
C GLU A 46 18.16 -11.99 -14.32
N SER A 47 19.24 -11.43 -13.75
CA SER A 47 19.53 -11.47 -12.31
C SER A 47 18.42 -10.80 -11.49
N PHE A 48 17.84 -9.71 -12.00
CA PHE A 48 16.68 -9.05 -11.41
C PHE A 48 15.34 -9.71 -11.71
N ARG A 49 15.31 -10.64 -12.68
CA ARG A 49 14.07 -11.10 -13.33
C ARG A 49 13.24 -9.91 -13.79
N PHE A 50 13.91 -8.88 -14.30
CA PHE A 50 13.33 -7.62 -14.70
C PHE A 50 12.74 -7.73 -16.10
N HIS A 51 11.42 -7.69 -16.21
CA HIS A 51 10.73 -7.72 -17.49
C HIS A 51 9.35 -7.05 -17.40
N ALA A 52 8.82 -6.66 -18.56
CA ALA A 52 7.46 -6.13 -18.67
C ALA A 52 6.44 -7.20 -18.29
N ILE A 53 5.32 -6.79 -17.72
CA ILE A 53 4.23 -7.71 -17.38
C ILE A 53 3.56 -8.21 -18.66
N ASP A 54 3.38 -9.51 -18.75
CA ASP A 54 2.53 -10.14 -19.77
C ASP A 54 1.08 -10.15 -19.26
N TRP A 55 0.31 -9.13 -19.64
CA TRP A 55 -1.10 -8.99 -19.26
C TRP A 55 -2.01 -10.07 -19.85
N GLN A 56 -1.56 -10.79 -20.87
CA GLN A 56 -2.28 -11.93 -21.47
C GLN A 56 -1.88 -13.25 -20.80
N GLY A 57 -1.03 -13.19 -19.77
CA GLY A 57 -0.59 -14.34 -19.00
C GLY A 57 -1.74 -15.10 -18.34
N LYS A 58 -1.52 -16.41 -18.14
CA LYS A 58 -2.51 -17.29 -17.51
C LYS A 58 -2.78 -16.86 -16.06
N ASN A 59 -4.06 -16.69 -15.72
CA ASN A 59 -4.57 -16.37 -14.38
C ASN A 59 -4.04 -15.06 -13.80
N VAL A 60 -3.71 -14.08 -14.64
CA VAL A 60 -3.41 -12.71 -14.19
C VAL A 60 -4.67 -12.13 -13.51
N PRO A 61 -4.62 -11.75 -12.21
CA PRO A 61 -5.81 -11.43 -11.43
C PRO A 61 -6.33 -10.01 -11.62
N VAL A 62 -5.49 -9.11 -12.14
CA VAL A 62 -5.80 -7.70 -12.36
C VAL A 62 -5.24 -7.24 -13.70
N ARG A 63 -5.96 -6.34 -14.37
CA ARG A 63 -5.56 -5.75 -15.65
C ARG A 63 -4.86 -4.42 -15.43
N ARG A 64 -4.06 -4.02 -16.42
CA ARG A 64 -3.40 -2.71 -16.44
C ARG A 64 -4.37 -1.56 -16.14
N GLN A 65 -5.57 -1.57 -16.72
CA GLN A 65 -6.56 -0.51 -16.57
C GLN A 65 -7.18 -0.42 -15.16
N GLU A 66 -7.05 -1.47 -14.34
CA GLU A 66 -7.55 -1.48 -12.96
C GLU A 66 -6.64 -0.68 -12.01
N PHE A 67 -5.46 -0.25 -12.49
CA PHE A 67 -4.59 0.71 -11.81
C PHE A 67 -5.10 2.15 -12.00
N ASP A 68 -6.37 2.40 -11.69
CA ASP A 68 -7.12 3.64 -11.96
C ASP A 68 -6.60 4.90 -11.25
N TRP A 69 -5.70 4.72 -10.29
CA TRP A 69 -4.99 5.78 -9.58
C TRP A 69 -3.75 6.28 -10.32
N VAL A 70 -3.30 5.56 -11.36
CA VAL A 70 -2.18 5.97 -12.20
C VAL A 70 -2.67 7.01 -13.20
N PRO A 71 -1.98 8.16 -13.36
CA PRO A 71 -2.34 9.16 -14.35
C PRO A 71 -2.49 8.56 -15.76
N LYS A 72 -3.55 8.97 -16.47
CA LYS A 72 -3.96 8.37 -17.75
C LYS A 72 -2.84 8.36 -18.81
N ASN A 73 -2.01 9.39 -18.83
CA ASN A 73 -0.87 9.49 -19.74
C ASN A 73 0.15 8.36 -19.58
N TYR A 74 0.28 7.78 -18.38
CA TYR A 74 1.09 6.58 -18.16
C TYR A 74 0.25 5.31 -18.35
N LEU A 75 -0.97 5.30 -17.80
CA LEU A 75 -1.86 4.13 -17.82
C LEU A 75 -2.21 3.67 -19.25
N GLU A 76 -2.49 4.61 -20.14
CA GLU A 76 -2.95 4.37 -21.53
C GLU A 76 -1.78 4.31 -22.53
N ASN A 77 -0.53 4.53 -22.09
CA ASN A 77 0.66 4.51 -22.94
C ASN A 77 1.63 3.40 -22.52
N GLU A 78 1.32 2.17 -22.93
CA GLU A 78 2.16 0.99 -22.64
C GLU A 78 3.50 1.00 -23.40
N VAL A 79 3.57 1.70 -24.53
CA VAL A 79 4.78 1.76 -25.37
C VAL A 79 5.88 2.55 -24.66
N ASP A 80 5.56 3.74 -24.17
CA ASP A 80 6.55 4.61 -23.52
C ASP A 80 6.66 4.31 -22.01
N PHE A 81 5.57 3.85 -21.38
CA PHE A 81 5.51 3.58 -19.94
C PHE A 81 5.03 2.17 -19.61
N PRO A 82 5.72 1.12 -20.10
CA PRO A 82 5.37 -0.26 -19.76
C PRO A 82 5.48 -0.50 -18.25
N PHE A 83 4.59 -1.37 -17.74
CA PHE A 83 4.69 -1.81 -16.35
C PHE A 83 5.63 -3.00 -16.27
N TYR A 84 6.64 -2.86 -15.43
CA TYR A 84 7.68 -3.84 -15.18
C TYR A 84 7.43 -4.56 -13.85
N GLN A 85 7.96 -5.78 -13.77
CA GLN A 85 8.17 -6.46 -12.52
C GLN A 85 9.64 -6.79 -12.32
N PHE A 86 10.07 -6.85 -11.07
CA PHE A 86 11.34 -7.46 -10.67
C PHE A 86 11.18 -8.25 -9.39
N HIS A 87 12.04 -9.24 -9.19
CA HIS A 87 11.99 -10.10 -8.02
C HIS A 87 12.70 -9.45 -6.81
N VAL A 88 12.04 -9.47 -5.65
CA VAL A 88 12.73 -9.33 -4.35
C VAL A 88 13.69 -10.50 -4.20
N SER A 89 13.18 -11.71 -4.39
CA SER A 89 13.96 -12.92 -4.63
C SER A 89 13.08 -13.95 -5.36
N ARG A 90 13.61 -15.14 -5.66
CA ARG A 90 12.77 -16.23 -6.20
C ARG A 90 11.71 -16.72 -5.21
N ALA A 91 11.94 -16.58 -3.90
CA ALA A 91 11.00 -17.02 -2.88
C ALA A 91 10.12 -15.88 -2.35
N LEU A 92 10.65 -14.65 -2.33
CA LEU A 92 10.03 -13.50 -1.63
C LEU A 92 9.13 -12.64 -2.52
N GLY A 93 8.83 -13.09 -3.73
CA GLY A 93 7.90 -12.37 -4.60
C GLY A 93 8.54 -11.24 -5.37
N ARG A 94 7.69 -10.30 -5.77
CA ARG A 94 7.98 -9.31 -6.81
C ARG A 94 7.54 -7.93 -6.39
N VAL A 95 8.08 -6.95 -7.09
CA VAL A 95 7.64 -5.56 -7.06
C VAL A 95 7.18 -5.21 -8.47
N VAL A 96 6.05 -4.53 -8.57
CA VAL A 96 5.47 -4.08 -9.84
C VAL A 96 5.48 -2.56 -9.89
N GLY A 97 5.89 -1.99 -11.01
CA GLY A 97 5.93 -0.55 -11.18
C GLY A 97 6.28 -0.11 -12.58
N PHE A 98 6.52 1.19 -12.75
CA PHE A 98 6.95 1.77 -14.02
C PHE A 98 7.94 2.91 -13.79
N PHE A 99 8.75 3.24 -14.79
CA PHE A 99 9.59 4.43 -14.76
C PHE A 99 8.84 5.61 -15.35
N ASP A 100 8.87 6.77 -14.69
CA ASP A 100 8.36 8.01 -15.27
C ASP A 100 9.42 8.70 -16.15
N GLU A 101 9.08 9.86 -16.72
CA GLU A 101 9.97 10.66 -17.57
C GLU A 101 11.26 11.10 -16.87
N ASN A 102 11.27 11.13 -15.53
CA ASN A 102 12.43 11.46 -14.72
C ASN A 102 13.23 10.22 -14.30
N GLN A 103 12.95 9.06 -14.91
CA GLN A 103 13.53 7.76 -14.59
C GLN A 103 13.31 7.36 -13.12
N VAL A 104 12.25 7.87 -12.48
CA VAL A 104 11.88 7.44 -11.14
C VAL A 104 10.98 6.22 -11.23
N PHE A 105 11.37 5.14 -10.53
CA PHE A 105 10.50 3.97 -10.42
C PHE A 105 9.32 4.24 -9.48
N ASN A 106 8.11 4.12 -10.03
CA ASN A 106 6.82 4.27 -9.38
C ASN A 106 6.26 2.86 -9.08
N ILE A 107 6.30 2.44 -7.82
CA ILE A 107 5.80 1.14 -7.35
C ILE A 107 4.28 1.16 -7.27
N LEU A 108 3.64 0.33 -8.08
CA LEU A 108 2.20 0.17 -8.12
C LEU A 108 1.72 -0.78 -7.03
N VAL A 109 2.33 -1.96 -6.94
CA VAL A 109 2.00 -3.00 -5.95
C VAL A 109 3.23 -3.80 -5.56
N PHE A 110 3.16 -4.37 -4.37
CA PHE A 110 4.07 -5.41 -3.93
C PHE A 110 3.37 -6.77 -4.05
N ASP A 111 4.06 -7.75 -4.61
CA ASP A 111 3.49 -9.06 -4.90
C ASP A 111 4.28 -10.17 -4.20
N PRO A 112 4.12 -10.34 -2.87
CA PRO A 112 4.88 -11.33 -2.12
C PRO A 112 4.54 -12.78 -2.53
N ASN A 113 3.35 -13.01 -3.10
CA ASN A 113 2.83 -14.33 -3.43
C ASN A 113 2.93 -14.70 -4.92
N HIS A 114 3.53 -13.84 -5.76
CA HIS A 114 3.69 -14.05 -7.21
C HIS A 114 2.33 -14.12 -7.94
N ASN A 115 1.36 -13.36 -7.46
CA ASN A 115 0.00 -13.28 -7.96
C ASN A 115 -0.12 -12.49 -9.27
N ILE A 116 0.69 -11.45 -9.52
CA ILE A 116 0.46 -10.57 -10.69
C ILE A 116 0.65 -11.32 -12.01
N GLN A 117 1.60 -12.25 -12.03
CA GLN A 117 1.86 -13.10 -13.19
C GLN A 117 2.24 -14.50 -12.68
N PRO A 118 1.21 -15.32 -12.36
CA PRO A 118 1.41 -16.68 -11.89
C PRO A 118 2.16 -17.50 -12.94
N SER A 119 2.92 -18.49 -12.49
CA SER A 119 3.81 -19.26 -13.33
C SER A 119 3.78 -20.73 -12.95
N ARG A 120 4.51 -21.56 -13.70
CA ARG A 120 4.70 -22.97 -13.33
C ARG A 120 5.27 -23.14 -11.91
N HIS A 121 6.04 -22.17 -11.40
CA HIS A 121 6.61 -22.26 -10.05
C HIS A 121 5.55 -22.23 -8.93
N ASN A 122 4.42 -21.55 -9.14
CA ASN A 122 3.32 -21.49 -8.18
C ASN A 122 2.06 -22.21 -8.69
N ASP A 123 2.20 -23.15 -9.64
CA ASP A 123 1.10 -23.87 -10.30
C ASP A 123 0.03 -22.95 -10.94
N TYR A 124 0.41 -21.73 -11.32
CA TYR A 124 -0.52 -20.70 -11.78
C TYR A 124 -1.63 -20.36 -10.76
N LYS A 125 -1.38 -20.62 -9.46
CA LYS A 125 -2.34 -20.36 -8.38
C LYS A 125 -2.17 -18.93 -7.87
N ILE A 126 -3.31 -18.25 -7.73
CA ILE A 126 -3.42 -17.01 -6.96
C ILE A 126 -3.53 -17.39 -5.49
N ARG A 127 -2.76 -16.73 -4.63
CA ARG A 127 -2.76 -16.97 -3.18
C ARG A 127 -3.24 -15.72 -2.46
N PRO A 128 -4.16 -15.85 -1.48
CA PRO A 128 -4.63 -14.69 -0.73
C PRO A 128 -3.47 -14.02 0.01
N THR A 129 -3.52 -12.69 0.06
CA THR A 129 -2.67 -11.86 0.92
C THR A 129 -3.54 -11.21 1.98
N ARG A 130 -2.92 -10.75 3.08
CA ARG A 130 -3.59 -9.91 4.07
C ARG A 130 -3.06 -8.49 3.96
N PHE A 131 -3.92 -7.48 4.08
CA PHE A 131 -3.44 -6.11 4.19
C PHE A 131 -2.61 -5.95 5.46
N GLY A 132 -1.56 -5.13 5.37
CA GLY A 132 -0.82 -4.66 6.53
C GLY A 132 -1.72 -3.91 7.49
N HIS A 133 -2.15 -4.60 8.53
CA HIS A 133 -2.98 -4.08 9.60
C HIS A 133 -2.10 -3.88 10.82
N CYS A 134 -2.11 -2.67 11.42
CA CYS A 134 -1.47 -2.45 12.73
C CYS A 134 -2.04 -3.44 13.77
N GLN A 135 -1.36 -3.61 14.91
CA GLN A 135 -1.73 -4.59 15.95
C GLN A 135 -3.23 -4.54 16.32
N TYR A 136 -3.82 -3.35 16.30
CA TYR A 136 -5.26 -3.15 16.51
C TYR A 136 -6.13 -3.74 15.42
N SER A 137 -5.87 -3.40 14.15
CA SER A 137 -6.60 -4.00 13.03
C SER A 137 -6.36 -5.51 12.91
N SER A 138 -5.19 -6.02 13.31
CA SER A 138 -4.94 -7.47 13.40
C SER A 138 -5.80 -8.13 14.50
N LEU A 139 -5.92 -7.49 15.67
CA LEU A 139 -6.80 -7.94 16.75
C LEU A 139 -8.27 -7.98 16.32
N ILE A 140 -8.73 -6.94 15.63
CA ILE A 140 -10.09 -6.85 15.10
C ILE A 140 -10.34 -7.99 14.10
N SER A 141 -9.46 -8.17 13.11
CA SER A 141 -9.65 -9.24 12.12
C SER A 141 -9.65 -10.64 12.72
N ILE A 142 -8.78 -10.92 13.71
CA ILE A 142 -8.78 -12.21 14.43
C ILE A 142 -10.11 -12.39 15.17
N ALA A 143 -10.59 -11.36 15.86
CA ALA A 143 -11.85 -11.44 16.57
C ALA A 143 -13.04 -11.62 15.62
N GLU A 144 -13.07 -10.93 14.48
CA GLU A 144 -14.09 -11.09 13.44
C GLU A 144 -14.09 -12.49 12.84
N GLU A 145 -12.91 -13.07 12.59
CA GLU A 145 -12.77 -14.45 12.07
C GLU A 145 -13.37 -15.47 13.05
N TYR A 146 -13.00 -15.40 14.33
CA TYR A 146 -13.51 -16.31 15.36
C TYR A 146 -15.00 -16.08 15.66
N THR A 147 -15.46 -14.83 15.70
CA THR A 147 -16.89 -14.51 15.91
C THR A 147 -17.73 -14.90 14.69
N GLY A 148 -17.20 -14.74 13.47
CA GLY A 148 -17.84 -15.15 12.22
C GLY A 148 -18.08 -16.66 12.15
N SER A 149 -17.16 -17.46 12.70
CA SER A 149 -17.30 -18.92 12.81
C SER A 149 -18.36 -19.37 13.83
N CYS A 150 -18.85 -18.46 14.69
CA CYS A 150 -19.91 -18.77 15.65
C CYS A 150 -21.28 -18.79 14.95
N THR A 151 -21.88 -19.97 14.86
CA THR A 151 -23.15 -20.26 14.18
C THR A 151 -24.39 -20.09 15.07
N ASN A 152 -24.22 -19.83 16.37
CA ASN A 152 -25.33 -19.65 17.30
C ASN A 152 -25.91 -18.22 17.17
N PRO A 153 -27.18 -18.05 16.70
CA PRO A 153 -27.77 -16.74 16.45
C PRO A 153 -28.02 -15.87 17.69
N GLY A 154 -27.89 -16.42 18.90
CA GLY A 154 -28.06 -15.70 20.16
C GLY A 154 -26.81 -15.71 21.04
N CYS A 155 -25.62 -15.85 20.46
CA CYS A 155 -24.37 -15.88 21.21
C CYS A 155 -24.04 -14.49 21.79
N SER A 156 -24.43 -14.26 23.04
CA SER A 156 -24.13 -13.02 23.76
C SER A 156 -22.64 -12.70 23.87
N VAL A 157 -21.78 -13.72 23.81
CA VAL A 157 -20.32 -13.57 23.80
C VAL A 157 -19.83 -13.02 22.45
N LYS A 158 -20.42 -13.45 21.33
CA LYS A 158 -20.11 -12.94 19.99
C LYS A 158 -20.46 -11.46 19.89
N ASP A 159 -21.69 -11.12 20.27
CA ASP A 159 -22.20 -9.75 20.20
C ASP A 159 -21.50 -8.84 21.22
N GLY A 160 -21.25 -9.37 22.43
CA GLY A 160 -20.53 -8.66 23.48
C GLY A 160 -19.06 -8.41 23.16
N LEU A 161 -18.37 -9.36 22.52
CA LEU A 161 -16.97 -9.20 22.09
C LEU A 161 -16.86 -8.19 20.96
N LYS A 162 -17.73 -8.27 19.94
CA LYS A 162 -17.75 -7.31 18.83
C LYS A 162 -17.97 -5.89 19.36
N LYS A 163 -18.98 -5.72 20.22
CA LYS A 163 -19.28 -4.45 20.87
C LYS A 163 -18.11 -3.94 21.72
N LYS A 164 -17.49 -4.79 22.55
CA LYS A 164 -16.33 -4.40 23.38
C LYS A 164 -15.09 -4.06 22.58
N LEU A 165 -14.84 -4.72 21.46
CA LEU A 165 -13.74 -4.35 20.56
C LEU A 165 -14.00 -2.99 19.91
N GLU A 166 -15.23 -2.76 19.45
CA GLU A 166 -15.66 -1.48 18.90
C GLU A 166 -15.65 -0.35 19.93
N GLU A 167 -15.88 -0.62 21.22
CA GLU A 167 -15.86 0.39 22.29
C GLU A 167 -14.45 0.61 22.85
N GLU A 168 -13.72 -0.44 23.25
CA GLU A 168 -12.46 -0.33 23.99
C GLU A 168 -11.24 -0.12 23.09
N VAL A 169 -11.23 -0.60 21.84
CA VAL A 169 -10.14 -0.30 20.88
C VAL A 169 -10.25 1.13 20.36
N PHE A 170 -11.46 1.63 20.16
CA PHE A 170 -11.71 3.03 19.81
C PHE A 170 -11.32 3.96 20.96
N ASP A 171 -11.67 3.62 22.21
CA ASP A 171 -11.28 4.37 23.41
C ASP A 171 -9.75 4.41 23.62
N GLN A 172 -9.03 3.33 23.32
CA GLN A 172 -7.56 3.30 23.44
C GLN A 172 -6.85 4.15 22.39
N THR A 173 -7.46 4.40 21.23
CA THR A 173 -6.93 5.35 20.25
C THR A 173 -7.25 6.82 20.56
N ARG A 174 -8.05 7.09 21.61
CA ARG A 174 -8.39 8.45 22.11
C ARG A 174 -8.72 9.47 21.01
N GLY A 175 -9.43 9.06 19.95
CA GLY A 175 -9.78 9.98 18.87
C GLY A 175 -8.58 10.51 18.06
N ILE A 176 -7.46 9.77 18.00
CA ILE A 176 -6.36 10.13 17.09
C ILE A 176 -6.83 9.93 15.65
N ILE A 177 -7.15 11.04 15.00
CA ILE A 177 -7.32 11.13 13.56
C ILE A 177 -5.92 11.25 12.95
N LEU A 178 -5.43 10.19 12.30
CA LEU A 178 -4.21 10.24 11.50
C LEU A 178 -4.51 10.94 10.17
N CYS A 179 -4.35 12.25 10.13
CA CYS A 179 -4.52 13.06 8.93
C CYS A 179 -3.17 13.36 8.25
N LYS A 180 -3.08 13.07 6.95
CA LYS A 180 -1.94 13.46 6.12
C LYS A 180 -2.14 14.90 5.64
N ILE A 181 -1.30 15.81 6.11
CA ILE A 181 -1.24 17.20 5.61
C ILE A 181 -0.15 17.32 4.53
N SER A 182 -0.37 18.17 3.52
CA SER A 182 0.70 18.50 2.56
C SER A 182 1.75 19.40 3.19
N ASP A 183 2.95 19.44 2.61
CA ASP A 183 4.04 20.31 3.08
C ASP A 183 3.63 21.78 3.15
N ASP A 184 2.83 22.25 2.18
CA ASP A 184 2.29 23.61 2.16
C ASP A 184 1.37 23.91 3.36
N HIS A 185 0.46 23.00 3.70
CA HIS A 185 -0.40 23.15 4.88
C HIS A 185 0.40 23.09 6.19
N HIS A 186 1.44 22.27 6.23
CA HIS A 186 2.32 22.15 7.38
C HIS A 186 3.17 23.42 7.58
N ASP A 187 3.70 23.99 6.52
CA ASP A 187 4.46 25.24 6.58
C ASP A 187 3.57 26.44 6.91
N ARG A 188 2.33 26.45 6.41
CA ARG A 188 1.32 27.43 6.79
C ARG A 188 0.99 27.34 8.29
N PHE A 189 0.84 26.13 8.84
CA PHE A 189 0.67 25.93 10.28
C PHE A 189 1.86 26.48 11.08
N ARG A 190 3.09 26.15 10.67
CA ARG A 190 4.31 26.68 11.32
C ARG A 190 4.37 28.20 11.29
N SER A 191 3.95 28.83 10.19
CA SER A 191 3.88 30.28 10.07
C SER A 191 2.85 30.91 11.01
N LEU A 192 1.68 30.29 11.17
CA LEU A 192 0.67 30.75 12.13
C LEU A 192 1.17 30.66 13.57
N ARG A 193 1.89 29.57 13.89
CA ARG A 193 2.49 29.37 15.21
C ARG A 193 3.60 30.37 15.52
N SER A 194 4.49 30.64 14.55
CA SER A 194 5.59 31.61 14.75
C SER A 194 5.10 33.05 14.91
N LYS A 195 3.93 33.37 14.36
CA LYS A 195 3.25 34.67 14.54
C LYS A 195 2.38 34.74 15.80
N GLY A 196 2.31 33.65 16.58
CA GLY A 196 1.50 33.58 17.80
C GLY A 196 -0.01 33.49 17.55
N HIS A 197 -0.45 33.11 16.36
CA HIS A 197 -1.88 32.98 16.01
C HIS A 197 -2.48 31.63 16.41
N ALA A 198 -1.65 30.63 16.68
CA ALA A 198 -2.07 29.32 17.19
C ALA A 198 -0.95 28.72 18.05
N SER A 199 -1.29 28.10 19.17
CA SER A 199 -0.32 27.45 20.07
C SER A 199 0.00 26.01 19.62
N ASP A 200 -1.03 25.29 19.18
CA ASP A 200 -0.97 23.93 18.62
C ASP A 200 -2.04 23.68 17.53
N ILE A 201 -2.03 22.50 16.93
CA ILE A 201 -2.88 22.17 15.77
C ILE A 201 -4.36 22.00 16.15
N SER A 202 -4.65 21.70 17.41
CA SER A 202 -6.00 21.48 17.93
C SER A 202 -6.79 22.79 17.91
N GLU A 203 -6.16 23.92 18.23
CA GLU A 203 -6.81 25.25 18.13
C GLU A 203 -7.31 25.57 16.73
N ILE A 204 -6.53 25.18 15.70
CA ILE A 204 -6.92 25.38 14.30
C ILE A 204 -8.07 24.45 13.93
N PHE A 205 -8.04 23.22 14.42
CA PHE A 205 -9.11 22.26 14.20
C PHE A 205 -10.43 22.74 14.82
N GLU A 206 -10.41 23.18 16.08
CA GLU A 206 -11.58 23.74 16.77
C GLU A 206 -12.12 24.99 16.06
N LEU A 207 -11.24 25.91 15.64
CA LEU A 207 -11.64 27.08 14.84
C LEU A 207 -12.29 26.66 13.51
N GLY A 208 -11.76 25.61 12.86
CA GLY A 208 -12.33 25.06 11.63
C GLY A 208 -13.74 24.51 11.83
N LEU A 209 -13.97 23.80 12.95
CA LEU A 209 -15.30 23.29 13.30
C LEU A 209 -16.31 24.42 13.53
N VAL A 210 -15.92 25.45 14.28
CA VAL A 210 -16.78 26.63 14.52
C VAL A 210 -17.16 27.31 13.21
N VAL A 211 -16.18 27.56 12.33
CA VAL A 211 -16.45 28.18 11.01
C VAL A 211 -17.33 27.28 10.15
N TYR A 212 -17.13 25.96 10.19
CA TYR A 212 -17.94 25.02 9.42
C TYR A 212 -19.39 24.99 9.89
N GLU A 213 -19.62 24.99 11.20
CA GLU A 213 -20.97 25.04 11.80
C GLU A 213 -21.71 26.34 11.51
N ASP A 214 -20.99 27.47 11.46
CA ASP A 214 -21.56 28.76 11.11
C ASP A 214 -21.83 28.89 9.60
N CYS A 215 -21.03 28.26 8.75
CA CYS A 215 -21.25 28.24 7.30
C CYS A 215 -22.29 27.20 6.84
N ALA A 216 -22.60 26.20 7.67
CA ALA A 216 -23.56 25.13 7.37
C ALA A 216 -25.02 25.47 7.74
N LYS A 217 -25.26 26.68 8.26
CA LYS A 217 -26.58 27.29 8.47
C LYS A 217 -26.92 28.27 7.34
#